data_AF-A0A2G5SZA4-F1
#
_entry.id   AF-A0A2G5SZA4-F1
#
_cell.length_a   1.000
_cell.length_b   1.000
_cell.length_c   1.000
_cell.angle_alpha   90.00
_cell.angle_beta   90.00
_cell.angle_gamma   90.00
#
_symmetry.space_group_name_H-M   'P 1'
#
loop_
_entity.id
_entity.type
_entity.pdbx_description
1 polymer ?
#
loop_
_entity_poly.entity_id
_entity_poly.type
_entity_poly.pdbx_seq_one_letter_code
_entity_poly.pdbx_strand_id
1 'polypeptide(L)'
;MPVVSYPSLRCILEHMKADERLFLSARCPKISKMDRGIPLRVDRIRFQENSVAINYIEYEIGKDETLNLPTLILFNYISHASFRKTFSKNYGVEEAARKVVEYLLGGRSNIRVQELSIWPNGYKNMQNMFGLFSNMKVSFFDYWDNGLHEFHPLVESPSPQFRFKAYHPTDLENAHVRTAKKLVITRYGYNEPDIWLETHKNLPNQEVIVDRIVDGLHDNNILELIEHWKETRRAVGSSFSICKGMEDTMEVFLENVKERFKGSLIKSEKAQSIFSKIKSVSIKIDSKSKIVVYGNTHIEWARDSKVLIKVMAVESSERVSFLILEHFYNRRDYISL
;
A
#
# COMPACT_ATOMS: atom_id res chain seq x y z
N MET A 1 -31.09 35.92 7.06
CA MET A 1 -30.08 35.20 6.25
C MET A 1 -30.82 34.47 5.14
N PRO A 2 -30.47 34.65 3.86
CA PRO A 2 -31.15 33.95 2.77
C PRO A 2 -30.97 32.44 2.95
N VAL A 3 -32.08 31.71 2.85
CA VAL A 3 -32.09 30.25 3.00
C VAL A 3 -31.43 29.67 1.75
N VAL A 4 -30.28 29.03 1.91
CA VAL A 4 -29.65 28.28 0.82
C VAL A 4 -30.60 27.17 0.39
N SER A 5 -30.92 27.10 -0.89
CA SER A 5 -31.81 26.07 -1.43
C SER A 5 -31.20 24.67 -1.25
N TYR A 6 -32.05 23.63 -1.16
CA TYR A 6 -31.58 22.24 -0.99
C TYR A 6 -30.58 21.80 -2.08
N PRO A 7 -30.80 22.06 -3.39
CA PRO A 7 -29.82 21.75 -4.43
C PRO A 7 -28.51 22.52 -4.28
N SER A 8 -28.58 23.81 -3.94
CA SER A 8 -27.37 24.64 -3.75
C SER A 8 -26.53 24.14 -2.57
N LEU A 9 -27.17 23.79 -1.44
CA LEU A 9 -26.46 23.26 -0.28
C LEU A 9 -25.80 21.91 -0.60
N ARG A 10 -26.49 21.03 -1.33
CA ARG A 10 -25.93 19.75 -1.76
C ARG A 10 -24.68 19.95 -2.63
N CYS A 11 -24.73 20.87 -3.58
CA CYS A 11 -23.60 21.21 -4.45
C CYS A 11 -22.39 21.73 -3.65
N ILE A 12 -22.64 22.63 -2.68
CA ILE A 12 -21.59 23.16 -1.79
C ILE A 12 -20.94 22.02 -0.99
N LEU A 13 -21.74 21.15 -0.37
CA LEU A 13 -21.24 20.02 0.43
C LEU A 13 -20.49 18.97 -0.41
N GLU A 14 -20.84 18.81 -1.68
CA GLU A 14 -20.13 17.90 -2.59
C GLU A 14 -18.71 18.37 -2.93
N HIS A 15 -18.50 19.68 -3.02
CA HIS A 15 -17.19 20.28 -3.35
C HIS A 15 -16.39 20.73 -2.13
N MET A 16 -16.97 20.61 -0.93
CA MET A 16 -16.28 20.88 0.32
C MET A 16 -15.32 19.75 0.69
N LYS A 17 -14.21 20.09 1.35
CA LYS A 17 -13.28 19.10 1.90
C LYS A 17 -14.00 18.19 2.90
N ALA A 18 -13.66 16.91 2.90
CA ALA A 18 -14.32 15.91 3.76
C ALA A 18 -14.25 16.26 5.25
N ASP A 19 -13.11 16.77 5.72
CA ASP A 19 -12.88 17.09 7.14
C ASP A 19 -13.80 18.22 7.62
N GLU A 20 -13.89 19.29 6.83
CA GLU A 20 -14.78 20.43 7.08
C GLU A 20 -16.24 19.97 7.08
N ARG A 21 -16.59 19.08 6.15
CA ARG A 21 -17.93 18.53 6.02
C ARG A 21 -18.32 17.66 7.20
N LEU A 22 -17.44 16.77 7.66
CA LEU A 22 -17.65 15.94 8.85
C LEU A 22 -17.85 16.82 10.10
N PHE A 23 -17.06 17.88 10.24
CA PHE A 23 -17.21 18.84 11.33
C PHE A 23 -18.54 19.59 11.29
N LEU A 24 -18.96 20.09 10.11
CA LEU A 24 -20.27 20.74 9.94
C LEU A 24 -21.42 19.78 10.24
N SER A 25 -21.33 18.54 9.76
CA SER A 25 -22.32 17.49 10.04
C SER A 25 -22.44 17.19 11.55
N ALA A 26 -21.34 17.25 12.30
CA ALA A 26 -21.34 17.09 13.76
C ALA A 26 -22.03 18.23 14.53
N ARG A 27 -22.06 19.43 13.97
CA ARG A 27 -22.68 20.60 14.61
C ARG A 27 -24.11 20.86 14.14
N CYS A 28 -24.50 20.34 12.97
CA CYS A 28 -25.77 20.68 12.33
C CYS A 28 -26.55 19.43 11.85
N PRO A 29 -27.54 18.95 12.62
CA PRO A 29 -28.32 17.75 12.28
C PRO A 29 -29.04 17.81 10.92
N LYS A 30 -29.48 19.01 10.49
CA LYS A 30 -30.09 19.23 9.17
C LYS A 30 -29.09 18.99 8.03
N ILE A 31 -27.83 19.40 8.21
CA ILE A 31 -26.74 19.19 7.25
C ILE A 31 -26.32 17.72 7.25
N SER A 32 -26.21 17.10 8.44
CA SER A 32 -25.81 15.69 8.60
C SER A 32 -26.64 14.74 7.73
N LYS A 33 -27.97 14.92 7.69
CA LYS A 33 -28.87 14.08 6.86
C LYS A 33 -28.54 14.19 5.37
N MET A 34 -28.25 15.40 4.88
CA MET A 34 -27.89 15.63 3.48
C MET A 34 -26.49 15.10 3.16
N ASP A 35 -25.52 15.36 4.03
CA ASP A 35 -24.12 14.91 3.90
C ASP A 35 -24.02 13.38 3.78
N ARG A 36 -24.81 12.62 4.53
CA ARG A 36 -24.82 11.15 4.43
C ARG A 36 -25.15 10.62 3.04
N GLY A 37 -25.95 11.37 2.26
CA GLY A 37 -26.29 11.02 0.88
C GLY A 37 -25.25 11.47 -0.16
N ILE A 38 -24.22 12.21 0.24
CA ILE A 38 -23.15 12.68 -0.63
C ILE A 38 -21.94 11.73 -0.47
N PRO A 39 -21.32 11.27 -1.57
CA PRO A 39 -20.12 10.44 -1.49
C PRO A 39 -19.04 11.07 -0.61
N LEU A 40 -18.47 10.27 0.30
CA LEU A 40 -17.33 10.68 1.10
C LEU A 40 -16.05 10.34 0.33
N ARG A 41 -15.27 11.37 -0.02
CA ARG A 41 -13.98 11.23 -0.70
C ARG A 41 -12.90 11.69 0.26
N VAL A 42 -12.01 10.79 0.66
CA VAL A 42 -10.95 11.06 1.64
C VAL A 42 -9.63 10.50 1.13
N ASP A 43 -8.54 11.17 1.49
CA ASP A 43 -7.20 10.78 1.08
C ASP A 43 -6.72 9.59 1.90
N ARG A 44 -6.97 9.61 3.22
CA ARG A 44 -6.52 8.53 4.11
C ARG A 44 -7.55 8.19 5.17
N ILE A 45 -7.76 6.90 5.40
CA ILE A 45 -8.37 6.38 6.63
C ILE A 45 -7.36 5.46 7.30
N ARG A 46 -7.11 5.66 8.60
CA ARG A 46 -6.21 4.83 9.40
C ARG A 46 -6.96 4.23 10.59
N PHE A 47 -6.97 2.91 10.72
CA PHE A 47 -7.50 2.22 11.88
C PHE A 47 -6.38 1.80 12.84
N GLN A 48 -6.55 2.07 14.13
CA GLN A 48 -5.70 1.65 15.25
C GLN A 48 -6.56 1.01 16.35
N GLU A 49 -5.96 0.52 17.43
CA GLU A 49 -6.66 -0.24 18.49
C GLU A 49 -7.81 0.51 19.17
N ASN A 50 -7.70 1.84 19.36
CA ASN A 50 -8.75 2.66 19.99
C ASN A 50 -8.97 3.98 19.27
N SER A 51 -8.45 4.13 18.04
CA SER A 51 -8.61 5.34 17.25
C SER A 51 -8.89 5.05 15.78
N VAL A 52 -9.56 6.00 15.14
CA VAL A 52 -9.66 6.11 13.69
C VAL A 52 -9.15 7.48 13.28
N ALA A 53 -8.30 7.56 12.27
CA ALA A 53 -7.94 8.83 11.66
C ALA A 53 -8.58 8.94 10.27
N ILE A 54 -9.15 10.11 9.98
CA ILE A 54 -9.62 10.50 8.65
C ILE A 54 -8.82 11.72 8.24
N ASN A 55 -8.07 11.58 7.14
CA ASN A 55 -7.08 12.56 6.69
C ASN A 55 -6.16 13.00 7.83
N TYR A 56 -6.31 14.24 8.28
CA TYR A 56 -5.45 14.87 9.29
C TYR A 56 -6.07 14.91 10.69
N ILE A 57 -7.22 14.29 10.89
CA ILE A 57 -7.94 14.28 12.17
C ILE A 57 -7.97 12.86 12.71
N GLU A 58 -7.36 12.67 13.88
CA GLU A 58 -7.47 11.45 14.68
C GLU A 58 -8.62 11.58 15.68
N TYR A 59 -9.42 10.52 15.77
CA TYR A 59 -10.53 10.34 16.70
C TYR A 59 -10.18 9.17 17.61
N GLU A 60 -9.58 9.48 18.75
CA GLU A 60 -9.13 8.50 19.75
C GLU A 60 -10.13 8.39 20.89
N ILE A 61 -10.35 7.18 21.39
CA ILE A 61 -11.09 6.94 22.63
C ILE A 61 -10.09 6.63 23.75
N GLY A 62 -9.93 7.60 24.64
CA GLY A 62 -9.25 7.42 25.91
C GLY A 62 -10.24 7.20 27.05
N LYS A 63 -9.73 7.30 28.29
CA LYS A 63 -10.53 7.38 29.51
C LYS A 63 -10.27 8.70 30.20
N ASP A 64 -11.32 9.26 30.80
CA ASP A 64 -11.18 10.35 31.75
C ASP A 64 -10.57 9.80 33.05
N GLU A 65 -9.47 10.39 33.50
CA GLU A 65 -8.75 9.93 34.70
C GLU A 65 -9.58 10.05 35.98
N THR A 66 -10.51 11.00 36.03
CA THR A 66 -11.32 11.28 37.24
C THR A 66 -12.61 10.49 37.27
N LEU A 67 -13.31 10.40 36.13
CA LEU A 67 -14.63 9.77 36.03
C LEU A 67 -14.54 8.31 35.58
N ASN A 68 -13.38 7.87 35.08
CA ASN A 68 -13.19 6.56 34.44
C ASN A 68 -14.22 6.30 33.32
N LEU A 69 -14.66 7.36 32.66
CA LEU A 69 -15.60 7.34 31.54
C LEU A 69 -14.84 7.42 30.22
N PRO A 70 -15.35 6.76 29.14
CA PRO A 70 -14.74 6.91 27.83
C PRO A 70 -14.78 8.38 27.41
N THR A 71 -13.70 8.84 26.80
CA THR A 71 -13.53 10.22 26.35
C THR A 71 -13.04 10.23 24.91
N LEU A 72 -13.80 10.88 24.03
CA LEU A 72 -13.39 11.12 22.66
C LEU A 72 -12.39 12.28 22.64
N ILE A 73 -11.21 12.02 22.11
CA ILE A 73 -10.14 12.98 21.87
C ILE A 73 -10.04 13.15 20.35
N LEU A 74 -10.24 14.38 19.89
CA LEU A 74 -9.96 14.76 18.51
C LEU A 74 -8.61 15.44 18.47
N PHE A 75 -7.70 14.96 17.64
CA PHE A 75 -6.39 15.57 17.43
C PHE A 75 -6.21 15.90 15.94
N ASN A 76 -5.86 17.16 15.65
CA ASN A 76 -5.57 17.60 14.29
C ASN A 76 -4.05 17.64 14.07
N TYR A 77 -3.52 16.79 13.18
CA TYR A 77 -2.08 16.69 12.91
C TYR A 77 -1.49 17.93 12.23
N ILE A 78 -2.30 18.77 11.56
CA ILE A 78 -1.83 20.00 10.91
C ILE A 78 -1.75 21.14 11.93
N SER A 79 -2.83 21.36 12.67
CA SER A 79 -2.92 22.51 13.60
C SER A 79 -2.38 22.20 14.99
N HIS A 80 -2.07 20.93 15.28
CA HIS A 80 -1.76 20.40 16.61
C HIS A 80 -2.83 20.70 17.68
N ALA A 81 -4.05 21.02 17.26
CA ALA A 81 -5.16 21.32 18.16
C ALA A 81 -5.78 20.02 18.67
N SER A 82 -6.16 20.02 19.95
CA SER A 82 -6.89 18.91 20.55
C SER A 82 -8.23 19.36 21.14
N PHE A 83 -9.24 18.51 21.04
CA PHE A 83 -10.54 18.71 21.68
C PHE A 83 -10.97 17.43 22.36
N ARG A 84 -11.57 17.54 23.55
CA ARG A 84 -12.01 16.39 24.34
C ARG A 84 -13.50 16.45 24.61
N LYS A 85 -14.17 15.30 24.56
CA LYS A 85 -15.57 15.15 24.93
C LYS A 85 -15.81 13.82 25.64
N THR A 86 -16.13 13.90 26.92
CA THR A 86 -16.48 12.75 27.74
C THR A 86 -17.89 12.27 27.40
N PHE A 87 -18.08 10.96 27.27
CA PHE A 87 -19.40 10.37 27.08
C PHE A 87 -20.17 10.38 28.41
N SER A 88 -21.48 10.66 28.35
CA SER A 88 -22.34 10.68 29.56
C SER A 88 -22.61 9.29 30.14
N LYS A 89 -22.39 8.23 29.35
CA LYS A 89 -22.60 6.84 29.75
C LYS A 89 -21.30 6.07 29.56
N ASN A 90 -21.01 5.17 30.49
CA ASN A 90 -19.87 4.26 30.36
C ASN A 90 -20.24 3.12 29.40
N TYR A 91 -19.81 3.24 28.15
CA TYR A 91 -19.97 2.20 27.12
C TYR A 91 -18.83 1.17 27.14
N GLY A 92 -17.71 1.46 27.82
CA GLY A 92 -16.42 0.84 27.51
C GLY A 92 -15.74 1.51 26.30
N VAL A 93 -14.41 1.35 26.20
CA VAL A 93 -13.58 2.01 25.17
C VAL A 93 -13.92 1.48 23.76
N GLU A 94 -14.01 0.16 23.62
CA GLU A 94 -14.29 -0.50 22.33
C GLU A 94 -15.66 -0.11 21.76
N GLU A 95 -16.71 -0.13 22.59
CA GLU A 95 -18.06 0.27 22.18
C GLU A 95 -18.14 1.76 21.83
N ALA A 96 -17.43 2.61 22.58
CA ALA A 96 -17.35 4.03 22.26
C ALA A 96 -16.62 4.27 20.93
N ALA A 97 -15.54 3.52 20.65
CA ALA A 97 -14.81 3.59 19.38
C ALA A 97 -15.73 3.19 18.22
N ARG A 98 -16.45 2.07 18.37
CA ARG A 98 -17.46 1.61 17.40
C ARG A 98 -18.48 2.70 17.09
N LYS A 99 -19.07 3.33 18.11
CA LYS A 99 -20.05 4.42 17.93
C LYS A 99 -19.47 5.62 17.18
N VAL A 100 -18.20 5.95 17.40
CA VAL A 100 -17.54 7.04 16.68
C VAL A 100 -17.34 6.68 15.21
N VAL A 101 -16.88 5.46 14.90
CA VAL A 101 -16.73 5.04 13.50
C VAL A 101 -18.09 4.94 12.80
N GLU A 102 -19.11 4.35 13.44
CA GLU A 102 -20.50 4.34 12.96
C GLU A 102 -21.03 5.74 12.68
N TYR A 103 -20.69 6.70 13.54
CA TYR A 103 -21.08 8.09 13.35
C TYR A 103 -20.40 8.75 12.14
N LEU A 104 -19.10 8.50 11.94
CA LEU A 104 -18.29 9.12 10.89
C LEU A 104 -18.59 8.52 9.50
N LEU A 105 -18.67 7.19 9.43
CA LEU A 105 -18.70 6.43 8.19
C LEU A 105 -20.04 5.71 7.96
N GLY A 106 -20.79 5.40 9.02
CA GLY A 106 -22.02 4.63 8.94
C GLY A 106 -23.15 5.37 8.22
N GLY A 107 -23.98 4.59 7.52
CA GLY A 107 -25.12 5.11 6.75
C GLY A 107 -24.74 5.88 5.48
N ARG A 108 -23.45 5.88 5.09
CA ARG A 108 -22.98 6.41 3.81
C ARG A 108 -22.98 5.30 2.77
N SER A 109 -23.62 5.55 1.63
CA SER A 109 -23.74 4.57 0.54
C SER A 109 -22.54 4.55 -0.42
N ASN A 110 -21.59 5.49 -0.31
CA ASN A 110 -20.45 5.58 -1.20
C ASN A 110 -19.28 6.26 -0.48
N ILE A 111 -18.23 5.49 -0.21
CA ILE A 111 -17.00 5.98 0.42
C ILE A 111 -15.85 5.66 -0.52
N ARG A 112 -15.10 6.68 -0.92
CA ARG A 112 -13.89 6.53 -1.73
C ARG A 112 -12.70 6.96 -0.89
N VAL A 113 -11.76 6.04 -0.74
CA VAL A 113 -10.57 6.22 0.09
C VAL A 113 -9.35 6.03 -0.82
N GLN A 114 -8.47 7.01 -0.87
CA GLN A 114 -7.23 6.84 -1.62
C GLN A 114 -6.31 5.84 -0.93
N GLU A 115 -6.14 5.95 0.40
CA GLU A 115 -5.36 5.02 1.21
C GLU A 115 -6.13 4.55 2.45
N LEU A 116 -6.32 3.24 2.58
CA LEU A 116 -6.84 2.61 3.79
C LEU A 116 -5.70 1.88 4.51
N SER A 117 -5.32 2.38 5.68
CA SER A 117 -4.25 1.78 6.49
C SER A 117 -4.81 1.09 7.74
N ILE A 118 -4.33 -0.11 8.03
CA ILE A 118 -4.61 -0.82 9.29
C ILE A 118 -3.29 -0.93 10.04
N TRP A 119 -3.20 -0.21 11.15
CA TRP A 119 -2.04 -0.22 12.03
C TRP A 119 -2.10 -1.38 13.02
N PRO A 120 -1.01 -1.71 13.74
CA PRO A 120 -1.02 -2.78 14.72
C PRO A 120 -2.20 -2.69 15.68
N ASN A 121 -2.85 -3.83 15.95
CA ASN A 121 -4.11 -3.97 16.71
C ASN A 121 -5.33 -3.23 16.14
N GLY A 122 -5.20 -2.54 15.00
CA GLY A 122 -6.29 -1.83 14.34
C GLY A 122 -7.34 -2.77 13.75
N TYR A 123 -6.96 -4.02 13.46
CA TYR A 123 -7.90 -5.02 12.97
C TYR A 123 -9.06 -5.27 13.95
N LYS A 124 -8.80 -5.26 15.27
CA LYS A 124 -9.85 -5.48 16.29
C LYS A 124 -10.99 -4.46 16.21
N ASN A 125 -10.65 -3.20 15.94
CA ASN A 125 -11.66 -2.17 15.70
C ASN A 125 -12.33 -2.34 14.35
N MET A 126 -11.57 -2.72 13.33
CA MET A 126 -12.08 -2.84 11.98
C MET A 126 -13.03 -4.02 11.77
N GLN A 127 -12.73 -5.19 12.37
CA GLN A 127 -13.52 -6.42 12.19
C GLN A 127 -14.96 -6.27 12.65
N ASN A 128 -15.17 -5.51 13.74
CA ASN A 128 -16.49 -5.23 14.29
C ASN A 128 -17.34 -4.34 13.37
N MET A 129 -16.73 -3.82 12.31
CA MET A 129 -17.33 -2.90 11.34
C MET A 129 -17.53 -3.54 9.97
N PHE A 130 -17.20 -4.83 9.82
CA PHE A 130 -17.51 -5.60 8.62
C PHE A 130 -19.02 -5.57 8.33
N GLY A 131 -19.38 -5.32 7.06
CA GLY A 131 -20.78 -5.15 6.64
C GLY A 131 -21.32 -3.72 6.71
N LEU A 132 -20.70 -2.80 7.47
CA LEU A 132 -21.06 -1.38 7.45
C LEU A 132 -20.48 -0.62 6.24
N PHE A 133 -19.50 -1.21 5.57
CA PHE A 133 -18.71 -0.56 4.52
C PHE A 133 -18.79 -1.27 3.16
N SER A 134 -19.89 -1.98 2.87
CA SER A 134 -20.04 -2.77 1.63
C SER A 134 -19.85 -1.97 0.33
N ASN A 135 -19.90 -0.63 0.38
CA ASN A 135 -19.67 0.26 -0.76
C ASN A 135 -18.38 1.11 -0.66
N MET A 136 -17.42 0.72 0.19
CA MET A 136 -16.13 1.40 0.28
C MET A 136 -15.22 0.98 -0.88
N LYS A 137 -14.69 1.95 -1.61
CA LYS A 137 -13.70 1.75 -2.67
C LYS A 137 -12.35 2.29 -2.23
N VAL A 138 -11.35 1.42 -2.26
CA VAL A 138 -10.00 1.70 -1.79
C VAL A 138 -9.01 1.61 -2.95
N SER A 139 -8.23 2.66 -3.19
CA SER A 139 -7.19 2.65 -4.24
C SER A 139 -5.91 1.95 -3.76
N PHE A 140 -5.52 2.19 -2.51
CA PHE A 140 -4.33 1.64 -1.90
C PHE A 140 -4.64 1.10 -0.51
N PHE A 141 -4.37 -0.17 -0.28
CA PHE A 141 -4.56 -0.81 1.02
C PHE A 141 -3.19 -1.03 1.68
N ASP A 142 -3.00 -0.53 2.90
CA ASP A 142 -1.74 -0.60 3.63
C ASP A 142 -1.89 -1.30 4.98
N TYR A 143 -1.40 -2.52 5.08
CA TYR A 143 -1.62 -3.40 6.22
C TYR A 143 -0.36 -3.60 7.06
N TRP A 144 -0.41 -3.12 8.30
CA TRP A 144 0.72 -3.10 9.23
C TRP A 144 0.55 -4.03 10.43
N ASP A 145 -0.60 -4.67 10.59
CA ASP A 145 -0.88 -5.58 11.69
C ASP A 145 -0.15 -6.93 11.54
N ASN A 146 -0.18 -7.75 12.59
CA ASN A 146 0.48 -9.05 12.60
C ASN A 146 -0.43 -10.13 12.00
N GLY A 147 0.03 -10.75 10.90
CA GLY A 147 -0.70 -11.80 10.19
C GLY A 147 -1.82 -11.26 9.31
N LEU A 148 -2.02 -11.87 8.14
CA LEU A 148 -3.03 -11.42 7.20
C LEU A 148 -4.38 -12.06 7.52
N HIS A 149 -5.16 -11.40 8.37
CA HIS A 149 -6.50 -11.87 8.72
C HIS A 149 -7.43 -11.92 7.50
N GLU A 150 -8.50 -12.71 7.61
CA GLU A 150 -9.54 -12.81 6.57
C GLU A 150 -10.30 -11.47 6.41
N PHE A 151 -9.88 -10.64 5.45
CA PHE A 151 -10.62 -9.42 5.03
C PHE A 151 -11.84 -9.77 4.18
N HIS A 152 -12.72 -10.64 4.67
CA HIS A 152 -13.70 -11.26 3.78
C HIS A 152 -14.90 -10.40 3.31
N PRO A 153 -15.09 -9.12 3.72
CA PRO A 153 -16.09 -8.28 3.03
C PRO A 153 -15.80 -6.77 2.83
N LEU A 154 -14.56 -6.28 2.98
CA LEU A 154 -14.35 -4.81 3.03
C LEU A 154 -14.08 -4.08 1.71
N VAL A 155 -13.68 -4.79 0.66
CA VAL A 155 -13.33 -4.15 -0.61
C VAL A 155 -13.99 -4.94 -1.72
N GLU A 156 -15.07 -4.37 -2.28
CA GLU A 156 -15.57 -4.84 -3.57
C GLU A 156 -14.49 -4.61 -4.62
N SER A 157 -14.08 -5.69 -5.30
CA SER A 157 -13.12 -5.70 -6.41
C SER A 157 -11.65 -5.51 -6.02
N PRO A 158 -10.70 -6.18 -6.71
CA PRO A 158 -9.28 -6.08 -6.39
C PRO A 158 -8.80 -4.65 -6.21
N SER A 159 -8.14 -4.40 -5.08
CA SER A 159 -7.45 -3.12 -4.87
C SER A 159 -6.36 -2.95 -5.95
N PRO A 160 -6.22 -1.75 -6.54
CA PRO A 160 -5.14 -1.48 -7.46
C PRO A 160 -3.76 -1.75 -6.84
N GLN A 161 -3.62 -1.48 -5.55
CA GLN A 161 -2.37 -1.68 -4.82
C GLN A 161 -2.61 -2.20 -3.40
N PHE A 162 -1.78 -3.17 -2.98
CA PHE A 162 -1.80 -3.76 -1.65
C PHE A 162 -0.38 -3.82 -1.07
N ARG A 163 -0.17 -3.16 0.07
CA ARG A 163 1.06 -3.21 0.87
C ARG A 163 0.80 -3.96 2.17
N PHE A 164 1.68 -4.89 2.54
CA PHE A 164 1.56 -5.62 3.80
C PHE A 164 2.90 -6.16 4.32
N LYS A 165 2.88 -6.77 5.51
CA LYS A 165 3.95 -7.60 6.07
C LYS A 165 3.53 -9.06 6.00
N ALA A 166 4.35 -9.93 5.41
CA ALA A 166 4.06 -11.34 5.30
C ALA A 166 4.60 -12.07 6.54
N TYR A 167 3.73 -12.57 7.42
CA TYR A 167 4.12 -13.28 8.64
C TYR A 167 4.08 -14.79 8.48
N HIS A 168 3.35 -15.29 7.48
CA HIS A 168 3.33 -16.70 7.12
C HIS A 168 3.29 -16.85 5.58
N PRO A 169 3.85 -17.93 5.01
CA PRO A 169 3.79 -18.21 3.57
C PRO A 169 2.38 -18.17 2.98
N THR A 170 1.39 -18.66 3.73
CA THR A 170 -0.02 -18.67 3.33
C THR A 170 -0.63 -17.27 3.20
N ASP A 171 -0.01 -16.22 3.75
CA ASP A 171 -0.47 -14.84 3.53
C ASP A 171 -0.45 -14.48 2.04
N LEU A 172 0.46 -15.07 1.26
CA LEU A 172 0.58 -14.90 -0.20
C LEU A 172 -0.51 -15.66 -0.99
N GLU A 173 -1.24 -16.56 -0.33
CA GLU A 173 -2.37 -17.28 -0.90
C GLU A 173 -3.69 -16.51 -0.75
N ASN A 174 -3.71 -15.47 0.10
CA ASN A 174 -4.89 -14.66 0.36
C ASN A 174 -5.46 -14.03 -0.93
N ALA A 175 -6.78 -14.09 -1.08
CA ALA A 175 -7.47 -13.61 -2.27
C ALA A 175 -7.17 -12.14 -2.60
N HIS A 176 -7.06 -11.26 -1.59
CA HIS A 176 -6.72 -9.84 -1.81
C HIS A 176 -5.29 -9.66 -2.30
N VAL A 177 -4.36 -10.45 -1.74
CA VAL A 177 -2.96 -10.46 -2.20
C VAL A 177 -2.89 -10.92 -3.65
N ARG A 178 -3.56 -12.01 -4.00
CA ARG A 178 -3.50 -12.59 -5.35
C ARG A 178 -4.27 -11.78 -6.40
N THR A 179 -5.22 -10.94 -6.02
CA THR A 179 -6.02 -10.17 -6.98
C THR A 179 -5.50 -8.75 -7.20
N ALA A 180 -4.66 -8.22 -6.31
CA ALA A 180 -4.07 -6.89 -6.44
C ALA A 180 -3.23 -6.74 -7.72
N LYS A 181 -3.31 -5.59 -8.39
CA LYS A 181 -2.46 -5.33 -9.58
C LYS A 181 -1.00 -5.11 -9.17
N LYS A 182 -0.79 -4.31 -8.11
CA LYS A 182 0.51 -4.02 -7.50
C LYS A 182 0.56 -4.55 -6.06
N LEU A 183 1.51 -5.42 -5.79
CA LEU A 183 1.77 -5.99 -4.46
C LEU A 183 3.07 -5.43 -3.89
N VAL A 184 3.06 -5.01 -2.63
CA VAL A 184 4.23 -4.51 -1.90
C VAL A 184 4.39 -5.28 -0.60
N ILE A 185 5.44 -6.09 -0.52
CA ILE A 185 5.83 -6.82 0.69
C ILE A 185 6.90 -6.00 1.40
N THR A 186 6.55 -5.45 2.56
CA THR A 186 7.43 -4.54 3.32
C THR A 186 8.42 -5.26 4.23
N ARG A 187 8.05 -6.46 4.68
CA ARG A 187 8.83 -7.29 5.60
C ARG A 187 8.30 -8.72 5.61
N TYR A 188 9.19 -9.68 5.86
CA TYR A 188 8.84 -11.05 6.25
C TYR A 188 8.96 -11.19 7.78
N GLY A 189 7.92 -11.73 8.42
CA GLY A 189 7.88 -12.10 9.83
C GLY A 189 8.30 -13.55 10.09
N TYR A 190 8.66 -14.28 9.03
CA TYR A 190 9.20 -15.64 9.05
C TYR A 190 10.55 -15.66 8.37
N ASN A 191 11.41 -16.60 8.76
CA ASN A 191 12.76 -16.76 8.21
C ASN A 191 12.90 -18.12 7.53
N GLU A 192 12.27 -18.25 6.36
CA GLU A 192 12.29 -19.48 5.56
C GLU A 192 12.67 -19.14 4.11
N PRO A 193 13.96 -18.90 3.82
CA PRO A 193 14.41 -18.51 2.48
C PRO A 193 14.18 -19.62 1.44
N ASP A 194 14.21 -20.90 1.83
CA ASP A 194 14.07 -22.05 0.94
C ASP A 194 12.71 -22.09 0.22
N ILE A 195 11.65 -21.62 0.87
CA ILE A 195 10.29 -21.59 0.30
C ILE A 195 9.98 -20.28 -0.43
N TRP A 196 10.90 -19.32 -0.43
CA TRP A 196 10.69 -18.02 -1.04
C TRP A 196 10.39 -18.16 -2.53
N LEU A 197 11.15 -18.99 -3.25
CA LEU A 197 10.92 -19.18 -4.68
C LEU A 197 9.54 -19.78 -4.95
N GLU A 198 9.15 -20.82 -4.20
CA GLU A 198 7.84 -21.48 -4.35
C GLU A 198 6.67 -20.54 -4.13
N THR A 199 6.79 -19.68 -3.12
CA THR A 199 5.74 -18.72 -2.75
C THR A 199 5.65 -17.51 -3.70
N HIS A 200 6.75 -17.13 -4.37
CA HIS A 200 6.81 -15.91 -5.19
C HIS A 200 6.70 -16.16 -6.70
N LYS A 201 7.21 -17.30 -7.20
CA LYS A 201 7.28 -17.56 -8.66
C LYS A 201 5.91 -17.55 -9.36
N ASN A 202 4.87 -17.93 -8.63
CA ASN A 202 3.49 -18.07 -9.10
C ASN A 202 2.55 -16.93 -8.63
N LEU A 203 3.10 -15.83 -8.11
CA LEU A 203 2.30 -14.65 -7.81
C LEU A 203 1.72 -14.07 -9.10
N PRO A 204 0.38 -13.92 -9.22
CA PRO A 204 -0.27 -13.50 -10.45
C PRO A 204 -0.24 -11.98 -10.66
N ASN A 205 0.21 -11.22 -9.67
CA ASN A 205 0.25 -9.76 -9.68
C ASN A 205 1.07 -9.24 -10.87
N GLN A 206 0.64 -8.11 -11.44
CA GLN A 206 1.39 -7.47 -12.51
C GLN A 206 2.70 -6.87 -11.97
N GLU A 207 2.67 -6.24 -10.81
CA GLU A 207 3.84 -5.64 -10.18
C GLU A 207 4.00 -6.19 -8.76
N VAL A 208 5.18 -6.75 -8.44
CA VAL A 208 5.54 -7.20 -7.10
C VAL A 208 6.78 -6.45 -6.64
N ILE A 209 6.75 -5.88 -5.44
CA ILE A 209 7.87 -5.20 -4.82
C ILE A 209 8.13 -5.80 -3.44
N VAL A 210 9.34 -6.25 -3.21
CA VAL A 210 9.87 -6.63 -1.90
C VAL A 210 10.81 -5.51 -1.45
N ASP A 211 10.36 -4.69 -0.49
CA ASP A 211 11.00 -3.41 -0.15
C ASP A 211 12.15 -3.52 0.88
N ARG A 212 12.40 -4.72 1.39
CA ARG A 212 13.51 -4.99 2.32
C ARG A 212 14.32 -6.20 1.89
N ILE A 213 15.55 -6.26 2.40
CA ILE A 213 16.40 -7.43 2.26
C ILE A 213 15.70 -8.61 2.94
N VAL A 214 15.75 -9.75 2.28
CA VAL A 214 15.28 -11.02 2.81
C VAL A 214 16.49 -11.78 3.32
N ASP A 215 16.52 -12.06 4.61
CA ASP A 215 17.63 -12.78 5.23
C ASP A 215 17.74 -14.19 4.62
N GLY A 216 18.95 -14.59 4.23
CA GLY A 216 19.21 -15.89 3.60
C GLY A 216 18.79 -16.00 2.13
N LEU A 217 18.31 -14.93 1.49
CA LEU A 217 18.05 -14.93 0.06
C LEU A 217 19.33 -14.66 -0.74
N HIS A 218 19.72 -15.64 -1.54
CA HIS A 218 20.93 -15.61 -2.36
C HIS A 218 20.63 -15.18 -3.81
N ASP A 219 21.68 -14.76 -4.52
CA ASP A 219 21.56 -14.40 -5.95
C ASP A 219 20.98 -15.52 -6.80
N ASN A 220 21.30 -16.78 -6.45
CA ASN A 220 20.78 -17.94 -7.16
C ASN A 220 19.24 -18.04 -7.11
N ASN A 221 18.59 -17.62 -6.00
CA ASN A 221 17.13 -17.60 -5.92
C ASN A 221 16.52 -16.60 -6.93
N ILE A 222 17.19 -15.46 -7.15
CA ILE A 222 16.76 -14.46 -8.14
C ILE A 222 16.98 -15.00 -9.56
N LEU A 223 18.09 -15.71 -9.81
CA LEU A 223 18.36 -16.35 -11.10
C LEU A 223 17.32 -17.43 -11.42
N GLU A 224 16.96 -18.27 -10.45
CA GLU A 224 15.91 -19.29 -10.60
C GLU A 224 14.53 -18.67 -10.89
N LEU A 225 14.21 -17.52 -10.27
CA LEU A 225 12.99 -16.77 -10.61
C LEU A 225 12.99 -16.29 -12.07
N ILE A 226 14.13 -15.77 -12.55
CA ILE A 226 14.29 -15.33 -13.96
C ILE A 226 14.13 -16.50 -14.92
N GLU A 227 14.72 -17.65 -14.58
CA GLU A 227 14.61 -18.90 -15.35
C GLU A 227 13.16 -19.36 -15.44
N HIS A 228 12.46 -19.45 -14.30
CA HIS A 228 11.03 -19.78 -14.26
C HIS A 228 10.18 -18.83 -15.11
N TRP A 229 10.42 -17.51 -15.03
CA TRP A 229 9.69 -16.52 -15.84
C TRP A 229 9.93 -16.65 -17.34
N LYS A 230 11.15 -17.03 -17.73
CA LYS A 230 11.51 -17.28 -19.12
C LYS A 230 10.83 -18.56 -19.64
N GLU A 231 10.86 -19.64 -18.87
CA GLU A 231 10.25 -20.93 -19.23
C GLU A 231 8.72 -20.84 -19.32
N THR A 232 8.10 -20.20 -18.33
CA THR A 232 6.63 -20.03 -18.26
C THR A 232 6.09 -18.91 -19.15
N ARG A 233 6.97 -18.15 -19.82
CA ARG A 233 6.62 -16.99 -20.67
C ARG A 233 5.71 -16.01 -19.94
N ARG A 234 6.17 -15.54 -18.78
CA ARG A 234 5.46 -14.56 -17.95
C ARG A 234 4.90 -13.42 -18.81
N ALA A 235 3.69 -12.95 -18.48
CA ALA A 235 2.99 -11.95 -19.29
C ALA A 235 3.78 -10.63 -19.43
N VAL A 236 3.75 -10.04 -20.64
CA VAL A 236 4.31 -8.71 -20.90
C VAL A 236 3.69 -7.67 -19.98
N GLY A 237 4.51 -6.78 -19.44
CA GLY A 237 4.10 -5.79 -18.45
C GLY A 237 4.22 -6.26 -17.00
N SER A 238 4.59 -7.53 -16.76
CA SER A 238 4.93 -8.03 -15.43
C SER A 238 6.26 -7.46 -14.94
N SER A 239 6.37 -7.16 -13.65
CA SER A 239 7.62 -6.77 -13.00
C SER A 239 7.75 -7.28 -11.58
N PHE A 240 8.99 -7.61 -11.20
CA PHE A 240 9.36 -8.04 -9.86
C PHE A 240 10.56 -7.22 -9.39
N SER A 241 10.44 -6.60 -8.22
CA SER A 241 11.53 -5.85 -7.60
C SER A 241 11.87 -6.45 -6.25
N ILE A 242 13.16 -6.57 -5.96
CA ILE A 242 13.64 -7.06 -4.66
C ILE A 242 14.98 -6.43 -4.27
N CYS A 243 15.17 -6.19 -2.97
CA CYS A 243 16.47 -5.85 -2.41
C CYS A 243 17.36 -7.09 -2.36
N LYS A 244 18.50 -7.05 -3.05
CA LYS A 244 19.54 -8.08 -3.04
C LYS A 244 20.42 -7.92 -1.78
N GLY A 245 20.86 -9.05 -1.23
CA GLY A 245 21.83 -9.10 -0.13
C GLY A 245 23.23 -8.62 -0.52
N MET A 246 24.16 -8.60 0.43
CA MET A 246 25.52 -8.06 0.26
C MET A 246 26.56 -9.10 -0.19
N GLU A 247 26.13 -10.16 -0.87
CA GLU A 247 27.03 -11.22 -1.38
C GLU A 247 27.95 -10.69 -2.49
N ASP A 248 27.48 -10.78 -3.73
CA ASP A 248 28.19 -10.23 -4.88
C ASP A 248 27.78 -8.78 -5.16
N THR A 249 28.65 -8.03 -5.83
CA THR A 249 28.27 -6.70 -6.35
C THR A 249 27.18 -6.83 -7.40
N MET A 250 26.42 -5.75 -7.60
CA MET A 250 25.39 -5.72 -8.66
C MET A 250 25.98 -5.96 -10.05
N GLU A 251 27.23 -5.52 -10.31
CA GLU A 251 27.93 -5.83 -11.55
C GLU A 251 28.17 -7.31 -11.76
N VAL A 252 28.68 -8.01 -10.75
CA VAL A 252 28.93 -9.45 -10.82
C VAL A 252 27.62 -10.20 -11.02
N PHE A 253 26.57 -9.82 -10.28
CA PHE A 253 25.23 -10.37 -10.47
C PHE A 253 24.72 -10.19 -11.91
N LEU A 254 24.82 -8.99 -12.48
CA LEU A 254 24.38 -8.74 -13.85
C LEU A 254 25.23 -9.47 -14.89
N GLU A 255 26.53 -9.64 -14.67
CA GLU A 255 27.36 -10.47 -15.55
C GLU A 255 26.94 -11.95 -15.48
N ASN A 256 26.67 -12.48 -14.28
CA ASN A 256 26.14 -13.83 -14.10
C ASN A 256 24.80 -14.02 -14.84
N VAL A 257 23.89 -13.03 -14.77
CA VAL A 257 22.64 -13.01 -15.53
C VAL A 257 22.92 -13.07 -17.03
N LYS A 258 23.85 -12.25 -17.52
CA LYS A 258 24.23 -12.20 -18.93
C LYS A 258 24.80 -13.53 -19.42
N GLU A 259 25.71 -14.13 -18.67
CA GLU A 259 26.34 -15.41 -19.03
C GLU A 259 25.34 -16.57 -18.99
N ARG A 260 24.62 -16.74 -17.88
CA ARG A 260 23.66 -17.84 -17.67
C ARG A 260 22.55 -17.84 -18.72
N PHE A 261 22.03 -16.66 -19.06
CA PHE A 261 20.88 -16.53 -19.96
C PHE A 261 21.25 -16.11 -21.40
N LYS A 262 22.55 -16.04 -21.73
CA LYS A 262 23.05 -15.53 -23.02
C LYS A 262 22.44 -14.18 -23.38
N GLY A 263 22.36 -13.31 -22.37
CA GLY A 263 21.78 -11.97 -22.48
C GLY A 263 22.71 -10.98 -23.16
N SER A 264 22.22 -9.76 -23.33
CA SER A 264 22.99 -8.63 -23.88
C SER A 264 22.96 -7.45 -22.93
N LEU A 265 24.11 -6.80 -22.72
CA LEU A 265 24.20 -5.62 -21.88
C LEU A 265 23.66 -4.41 -22.65
N ILE A 266 22.74 -3.68 -22.06
CA ILE A 266 22.16 -2.47 -22.65
C ILE A 266 23.01 -1.27 -22.25
N LYS A 267 23.58 -0.58 -23.25
CA LYS A 267 24.37 0.62 -23.01
C LYS A 267 23.46 1.82 -22.67
N SER A 268 23.78 2.54 -21.60
CA SER A 268 23.14 3.81 -21.26
C SER A 268 23.79 4.94 -22.08
N GLU A 269 23.01 5.64 -22.91
CA GLU A 269 23.53 6.71 -23.80
C GLU A 269 23.75 8.05 -23.09
N LYS A 270 23.19 8.24 -21.88
CA LYS A 270 23.27 9.53 -21.17
C LYS A 270 24.36 9.51 -20.10
N ALA A 271 25.47 10.19 -20.39
CA ALA A 271 26.60 10.41 -19.49
C ALA A 271 26.29 11.29 -18.24
N GLN A 272 25.03 11.64 -17.98
CA GLN A 272 24.66 12.45 -16.81
C GLN A 272 24.35 11.55 -15.58
N SER A 273 25.40 11.40 -14.77
CA SER A 273 25.55 11.13 -13.32
C SER A 273 24.69 10.05 -12.62
N ILE A 274 23.39 9.93 -12.89
CA ILE A 274 22.49 8.98 -12.19
C ILE A 274 22.05 7.84 -13.11
N PHE A 275 21.76 8.11 -14.39
CA PHE A 275 21.38 7.06 -15.35
C PHE A 275 22.51 6.07 -15.66
N SER A 276 23.76 6.47 -15.49
CA SER A 276 24.93 5.59 -15.66
C SER A 276 25.12 4.61 -14.50
N LYS A 277 24.48 4.87 -13.35
CA LYS A 277 24.52 4.00 -12.16
C LYS A 277 23.58 2.80 -12.29
N ILE A 278 22.62 2.82 -13.21
CA ILE A 278 21.74 1.68 -13.47
C ILE A 278 22.21 0.96 -14.72
N LYS A 279 22.61 -0.31 -14.56
CA LYS A 279 22.92 -1.20 -15.67
C LYS A 279 21.76 -2.16 -15.91
N SER A 280 21.67 -2.69 -17.12
CA SER A 280 20.63 -3.66 -17.45
C SER A 280 21.06 -4.70 -18.47
N VAL A 281 20.49 -5.89 -18.32
CA VAL A 281 20.71 -7.05 -19.19
C VAL A 281 19.38 -7.44 -19.82
N SER A 282 19.37 -7.54 -21.15
CA SER A 282 18.22 -8.01 -21.93
C SER A 282 18.37 -9.50 -22.26
N ILE A 283 17.33 -10.27 -21.95
CA ILE A 283 17.23 -11.72 -22.18
C ILE A 283 16.03 -11.97 -23.08
N LYS A 284 16.27 -12.59 -24.24
CA LYS A 284 15.19 -12.94 -25.16
C LYS A 284 14.39 -14.13 -24.61
N ILE A 285 13.06 -13.99 -24.57
CA ILE A 285 12.15 -15.12 -24.32
C ILE A 285 11.77 -15.74 -25.66
N ASP A 286 11.20 -14.94 -26.58
CA ASP A 286 10.75 -15.36 -27.90
C ASP A 286 10.81 -14.20 -28.91
N SER A 287 10.08 -14.28 -30.02
CA SER A 287 10.05 -13.21 -31.04
C SER A 287 9.28 -11.97 -30.60
N LYS A 288 8.45 -12.06 -29.56
CA LYS A 288 7.52 -11.01 -29.13
C LYS A 288 7.89 -10.41 -27.77
N SER A 289 8.58 -11.16 -26.92
CA SER A 289 8.84 -10.81 -25.53
C SER A 289 10.29 -11.02 -25.09
N LYS A 290 10.69 -10.25 -24.08
CA LYS A 290 12.01 -10.27 -23.47
C LYS A 290 11.93 -9.92 -21.98
N ILE A 291 12.89 -10.39 -21.21
CA ILE A 291 13.12 -10.00 -19.80
C ILE A 291 14.25 -8.98 -19.79
N VAL A 292 14.04 -7.86 -19.13
CA VAL A 292 15.10 -6.89 -18.84
C VAL A 292 15.32 -6.86 -17.33
N VAL A 293 16.55 -7.13 -16.92
CA VAL A 293 17.00 -7.10 -15.53
C VAL A 293 17.77 -5.81 -15.32
N TYR A 294 17.28 -4.95 -14.44
CA TYR A 294 17.91 -3.70 -14.06
C TYR A 294 18.52 -3.84 -12.68
N GLY A 295 19.72 -3.29 -12.50
CA GLY A 295 20.40 -3.22 -11.20
C GLY A 295 21.07 -1.87 -11.03
N ASN A 296 20.95 -1.30 -9.83
CA ASN A 296 21.73 -0.13 -9.44
C ASN A 296 23.11 -0.58 -8.98
N THR A 297 24.13 -0.22 -9.74
CA THR A 297 25.51 -0.56 -9.47
C THR A 297 26.22 0.41 -8.53
N HIS A 298 25.53 1.47 -8.11
CA HIS A 298 26.03 2.40 -7.11
C HIS A 298 25.18 2.28 -5.85
N ILE A 299 25.72 1.62 -4.84
CA ILE A 299 25.07 1.39 -3.56
C ILE A 299 25.53 2.50 -2.60
N GLU A 300 24.61 3.37 -2.19
CA GLU A 300 24.86 4.33 -1.08
C GLU A 300 24.38 3.72 0.25
N TRP A 301 23.27 2.98 0.22
CA TRP A 301 22.73 2.23 1.36
C TRP A 301 22.28 0.82 0.96
N ALA A 302 22.13 -0.06 1.95
CA ALA A 302 21.72 -1.45 1.71
C ALA A 302 20.36 -1.59 1.00
N ARG A 303 19.48 -0.60 1.15
CA ARG A 303 18.18 -0.53 0.44
C ARG A 303 18.31 -0.14 -1.03
N ASP A 304 19.48 0.30 -1.50
CA ASP A 304 19.71 0.74 -2.87
C ASP A 304 20.25 -0.38 -3.77
N SER A 305 20.61 -1.53 -3.19
CA SER A 305 20.95 -2.77 -3.91
C SER A 305 19.66 -3.46 -4.39
N LYS A 306 18.83 -2.76 -5.15
CA LYS A 306 17.59 -3.32 -5.72
C LYS A 306 17.87 -3.99 -7.07
N VAL A 307 17.18 -5.07 -7.34
CA VAL A 307 17.07 -5.69 -8.67
C VAL A 307 15.64 -5.51 -9.14
N LEU A 308 15.45 -5.02 -10.36
CA LEU A 308 14.16 -4.92 -11.01
C LEU A 308 14.15 -5.82 -12.25
N ILE A 309 13.32 -6.84 -12.24
CA ILE A 309 13.06 -7.76 -13.35
C ILE A 309 11.78 -7.29 -14.04
N LYS A 310 11.81 -7.08 -15.35
CA LYS A 310 10.64 -6.63 -16.12
C LYS A 310 10.47 -7.40 -17.41
N VAL A 311 9.25 -7.87 -17.68
CA VAL A 311 8.90 -8.48 -18.97
C VAL A 311 8.37 -7.41 -19.92
N MET A 312 8.96 -7.31 -21.10
CA MET A 312 8.69 -6.25 -22.07
C MET A 312 8.44 -6.85 -23.45
N ALA A 313 7.66 -6.17 -24.29
CA ALA A 313 7.59 -6.52 -25.70
C ALA A 313 8.93 -6.21 -26.37
N VAL A 314 9.33 -6.98 -27.39
CA VAL A 314 10.63 -6.81 -28.08
C VAL A 314 10.78 -5.40 -28.66
N GLU A 315 9.69 -4.81 -29.15
CA GLU A 315 9.61 -3.44 -29.67
C GLU A 315 9.68 -2.35 -28.60
N SER A 316 9.44 -2.70 -27.33
CA SER A 316 9.53 -1.73 -26.23
C SER A 316 10.97 -1.32 -25.95
N SER A 317 11.16 -0.02 -25.70
CA SER A 317 12.44 0.54 -25.29
C SER A 317 12.89 -0.07 -23.96
N GLU A 318 14.09 -0.66 -23.95
CA GLU A 318 14.73 -1.22 -22.75
C GLU A 318 15.46 -0.16 -21.94
N ARG A 319 15.54 1.07 -22.46
CA ARG A 319 16.31 2.18 -21.89
C ARG A 319 15.80 2.52 -20.49
N VAL A 320 16.74 2.88 -19.61
CA VAL A 320 16.43 3.42 -18.29
C VAL A 320 15.58 4.69 -18.47
N SER A 321 14.32 4.59 -18.10
CA SER A 321 13.35 5.68 -18.16
C SER A 321 13.27 6.39 -16.82
N PHE A 322 12.61 7.56 -16.79
CA PHE A 322 12.36 8.27 -15.53
C PHE A 322 11.59 7.41 -14.51
N LEU A 323 10.68 6.56 -14.97
CA LEU A 323 9.94 5.62 -14.11
C LEU A 323 10.86 4.59 -13.43
N ILE A 324 11.91 4.15 -14.12
CA ILE A 324 12.92 3.24 -13.55
C ILE A 324 13.76 4.00 -12.52
N LEU A 325 14.17 5.23 -12.82
CA LEU A 325 14.86 6.06 -11.83
C LEU A 325 14.01 6.31 -10.59
N GLU A 326 12.72 6.62 -10.77
CA GLU A 326 11.80 6.81 -9.66
C GLU A 326 11.69 5.51 -8.83
N HIS A 327 11.62 4.34 -9.45
CA HIS A 327 11.63 3.07 -8.74
C HIS A 327 12.86 2.88 -7.83
N PHE A 328 14.05 3.26 -8.31
CA PHE A 328 15.31 3.09 -7.58
C PHE A 328 15.59 4.18 -6.55
N TYR A 329 15.17 5.43 -6.81
CA TYR A 329 15.57 6.60 -6.02
C TYR A 329 14.41 7.32 -5.32
N ASN A 330 13.15 6.94 -5.58
CA ASN A 330 12.03 7.56 -4.89
C ASN A 330 11.99 7.09 -3.44
N ARG A 331 12.40 8.00 -2.55
CA ARG A 331 12.36 7.84 -1.09
C ARG A 331 10.94 7.99 -0.50
N ARG A 332 9.89 8.04 -1.32
CA ARG A 332 8.49 8.14 -0.86
C ARG A 332 8.03 6.81 -0.27
N ASP A 333 8.52 6.56 0.93
CA ASP A 333 8.05 5.70 2.01
C ASP A 333 9.19 5.88 3.02
N TYR A 334 9.22 6.90 3.88
CA TYR A 334 8.49 7.02 5.14
C TYR A 334 8.62 8.48 5.62
N ILE A 335 7.67 9.33 5.28
CA ILE A 335 7.34 10.46 6.15
C ILE A 335 6.01 10.07 6.79
N SER A 336 6.12 9.36 7.91
CA SER A 336 5.11 9.39 8.95
C SER A 336 5.01 10.84 9.43
N LEU A 337 4.08 11.57 8.85
CA LEU A 337 3.44 12.72 9.49
C LEU A 337 2.03 12.29 9.90
#